data_AF-W6TFU1-F1
#
_entry.id   AF-W6TFU1-F1
#
_cell.length_a   1.000
_cell.length_b   1.000
_cell.length_c   1.000
_cell.angle_alpha   90.00
_cell.angle_beta   90.00
_cell.angle_gamma   90.00
#
_symmetry.space_group_name_H-M   'P 1'
#
loop_
_entity.id
_entity.type
_entity.pdbx_description
1 polymer ?
#
loop_
_entity_poly.entity_id
_entity_poly.type
_entity_poly.pdbx_seq_one_letter_code
_entity_poly.pdbx_strand_id
1 'polypeptide(L)'
;MVIGCNSGGVRDPEKVFLSEMVNLGKGFLDVFVSFGDMITRTLGIKAETKKSEIGGYFSKIAETMKEVREKLGKILEKNGKYEKVKGKVEEFIGEIGKIEEGAKSVATGAIGDVEIGNAVKNEDAVSGKSRKC
;
A
#
# COMPACT_ATOMS: atom_id res chain seq x y z
N MET A 1 50.81 -1.81 -39.14
CA MET A 1 50.28 -1.30 -37.85
C MET A 1 48.79 -1.55 -37.83
N VAL A 2 48.35 -2.56 -37.08
CA VAL A 2 46.93 -2.78 -36.80
C VAL A 2 46.64 -2.03 -35.52
N ILE A 3 46.02 -0.86 -35.62
CA ILE A 3 45.57 -0.09 -34.46
C ILE A 3 44.18 -0.63 -34.10
N GLY A 4 44.19 -1.59 -33.17
CA GLY A 4 42.99 -2.09 -32.52
C GLY A 4 42.32 -0.96 -31.75
N CYS A 5 41.12 -0.59 -32.19
CA CYS A 5 40.26 0.37 -31.53
C CYS A 5 39.64 -0.31 -30.29
N ASN A 6 40.36 -0.31 -29.18
CA ASN A 6 39.79 -0.62 -27.87
C ASN A 6 39.24 0.67 -27.27
N SER A 7 38.22 1.25 -27.91
CA SER A 7 37.30 2.18 -27.27
C SER A 7 36.37 1.30 -26.43
N GLY A 8 36.63 1.15 -25.14
CA GLY A 8 36.41 2.22 -24.20
C GLY A 8 34.90 2.23 -23.92
N GLY A 9 34.51 1.58 -22.83
CA GLY A 9 33.13 1.25 -22.48
C GLY A 9 32.26 2.48 -22.21
N VAL A 10 31.88 3.18 -23.26
CA VAL A 10 30.81 4.18 -23.24
C VAL A 10 29.52 3.40 -23.36
N ARG A 11 28.78 3.29 -22.24
CA ARG A 11 27.43 2.73 -22.27
C ARG A 11 26.59 3.62 -23.19
N ASP A 12 26.03 3.05 -24.26
CA ASP A 12 25.10 3.75 -25.14
C ASP A 12 24.02 4.45 -24.30
N PRO A 13 23.88 5.79 -24.37
CA PRO A 13 22.95 6.53 -23.54
C PRO A 13 21.49 6.06 -23.73
N GLU A 14 21.15 5.61 -24.94
CA GLU A 14 19.85 5.00 -25.25
C GLU A 14 19.64 3.67 -24.52
N LYS A 15 20.65 2.80 -24.45
CA LYS A 15 20.58 1.53 -23.70
C LYS A 15 20.48 1.77 -22.19
N VAL A 16 21.15 2.80 -21.68
CA VAL A 16 21.04 3.20 -20.27
C VAL A 16 19.63 3.69 -19.95
N PHE A 17 19.09 4.58 -20.79
CA PHE A 17 17.74 5.12 -20.63
C PHE A 17 16.66 4.03 -20.67
N LEU A 18 16.72 3.13 -21.66
CA LEU A 18 15.77 2.02 -21.76
C LEU A 18 15.87 1.08 -20.55
N SER A 19 17.08 0.79 -20.08
CA SER A 19 17.29 -0.03 -18.89
C SER A 19 16.66 0.61 -17.64
N GLU A 20 16.77 1.93 -17.48
CA GLU A 20 16.16 2.67 -16.37
C GLU A 20 14.63 2.63 -16.42
N MET A 21 14.04 2.81 -17.60
CA MET A 21 12.58 2.69 -17.78
C MET A 21 12.08 1.27 -17.49
N VAL A 22 12.80 0.24 -17.92
CA VAL A 22 12.45 -1.17 -17.64
C VAL A 22 12.54 -1.47 -16.14
N ASN A 23 13.61 -1.01 -15.48
CA ASN A 23 13.77 -1.19 -14.04
C ASN A 23 12.69 -0.44 -13.24
N LEU A 24 12.31 0.76 -13.68
CA LEU A 24 11.20 1.53 -13.12
C LEU A 24 9.88 0.77 -13.26
N GLY A 25 9.54 0.31 -14.47
CA GLY A 25 8.32 -0.46 -14.74
C GLY A 25 8.25 -1.75 -13.91
N LYS A 26 9.35 -2.48 -13.79
CA LYS A 26 9.44 -3.68 -12.95
C LYS A 26 9.21 -3.36 -11.47
N GLY A 27 9.83 -2.28 -10.97
CA GLY A 27 9.62 -1.83 -9.58
C GLY A 27 8.15 -1.55 -9.27
N PHE A 28 7.44 -0.87 -10.17
CA PHE A 28 6.00 -0.64 -9.99
C PHE A 28 5.19 -1.93 -10.05
N LEU A 29 5.47 -2.81 -11.01
CA LEU A 29 4.77 -4.10 -11.12
C LEU A 29 4.92 -4.92 -9.83
N ASP A 30 6.13 -5.01 -9.28
CA ASP A 30 6.40 -5.75 -8.03
C ASP A 30 5.59 -5.18 -6.85
N VAL A 31 5.41 -3.87 -6.78
CA VAL A 31 4.56 -3.21 -5.78
C VAL A 31 3.09 -3.56 -5.97
N PHE A 32 2.58 -3.50 -7.20
CA PHE A 32 1.17 -3.80 -7.51
C PHE A 32 0.82 -5.27 -7.30
N VAL A 33 1.72 -6.19 -7.66
CA VAL A 33 1.55 -7.63 -7.38
C VAL A 33 1.53 -7.88 -5.88
N SER A 34 2.49 -7.33 -5.13
CA SER A 34 2.52 -7.45 -3.66
C SER A 34 1.21 -6.96 -3.02
N PHE A 35 0.70 -5.84 -3.51
CA PHE A 35 -0.57 -5.25 -3.06
C PHE A 35 -1.78 -6.13 -3.39
N GLY A 36 -1.84 -6.63 -4.63
CA GLY A 36 -2.92 -7.51 -5.09
C GLY A 36 -2.99 -8.78 -4.25
N ASP A 37 -1.86 -9.45 -4.03
CA ASP A 37 -1.78 -10.66 -3.22
C ASP A 37 -2.25 -10.42 -1.78
N MET A 38 -2.00 -9.24 -1.21
CA MET A 38 -2.43 -8.89 0.14
C MET A 38 -3.93 -8.57 0.25
N ILE A 39 -4.53 -7.94 -0.77
CA ILE A 39 -5.96 -7.50 -0.75
C ILE A 39 -6.95 -8.60 -1.12
N THR A 40 -6.54 -9.68 -1.78
CA THR A 40 -7.44 -10.82 -2.10
C THR A 40 -8.08 -11.48 -0.88
N ARG A 41 -7.68 -11.11 0.34
CA ARG A 41 -8.36 -11.51 1.58
C ARG A 41 -9.69 -10.77 1.70
N THR A 42 -10.76 -11.39 1.24
CA THR A 42 -12.14 -10.91 1.47
C THR A 42 -12.55 -11.12 2.93
N LEU A 43 -12.97 -10.05 3.61
CA LEU A 43 -13.57 -10.15 4.94
C LEU A 43 -15.04 -10.59 4.80
N GLY A 44 -15.35 -11.83 5.15
CA GLY A 44 -16.73 -12.31 5.27
C GLY A 44 -17.35 -11.83 6.58
N ILE A 45 -18.02 -10.68 6.57
CA ILE A 45 -18.72 -10.14 7.75
C ILE A 45 -20.05 -10.89 7.91
N LYS A 46 -20.22 -11.56 9.05
CA LYS A 46 -21.48 -12.18 9.50
C LYS A 46 -21.86 -11.64 10.88
N ALA A 47 -23.06 -11.96 11.36
CA ALA A 47 -23.54 -11.49 12.65
C ALA A 47 -22.63 -11.95 13.80
N GLU A 48 -22.14 -13.19 13.71
CA GLU A 48 -21.23 -13.85 14.64
C GLU A 48 -19.77 -13.38 14.55
N THR A 49 -19.43 -12.51 13.58
CA THR A 49 -18.06 -11.99 13.46
C THR A 49 -17.75 -11.08 14.64
N LYS A 50 -16.64 -11.35 15.33
CA LYS A 50 -16.19 -10.54 16.45
C LYS A 50 -15.65 -9.19 15.99
N LYS A 51 -15.85 -8.15 16.79
CA LYS A 51 -15.24 -6.83 16.54
C LYS A 51 -13.72 -6.93 16.43
N SER A 52 -13.07 -7.75 17.25
CA SER A 52 -11.62 -8.01 17.22
C SER A 52 -11.13 -8.58 15.88
N GLU A 53 -11.94 -9.38 15.19
CA GLU A 53 -11.60 -9.92 13.86
C GLU A 53 -11.64 -8.83 12.79
N ILE A 54 -12.63 -7.93 12.87
CA ILE A 54 -12.71 -6.74 12.00
C ILE A 54 -11.52 -5.81 12.28
N GLY A 55 -11.22 -5.55 13.56
CA GLY A 55 -10.07 -4.74 13.95
C GLY A 55 -8.76 -5.32 13.41
N GLY A 56 -8.58 -6.64 13.55
CA GLY A 56 -7.41 -7.35 13.00
C GLY A 56 -7.33 -7.29 11.46
N TYR A 57 -8.46 -7.31 10.76
CA TYR A 57 -8.49 -7.15 9.31
C TYR A 57 -8.03 -5.77 8.87
N PHE A 58 -8.58 -4.71 9.47
CA PHE A 58 -8.20 -3.34 9.14
C PHE A 58 -6.76 -3.00 9.58
N SER A 59 -6.26 -3.60 10.66
CA SER A 59 -4.83 -3.52 11.01
C SER A 59 -3.95 -4.05 9.89
N LYS A 60 -4.30 -5.20 9.29
CA LYS A 60 -3.56 -5.77 8.16
C LYS A 60 -3.61 -4.86 6.93
N ILE A 61 -4.76 -4.24 6.65
CA ILE A 61 -4.86 -3.24 5.58
C ILE A 61 -3.90 -2.09 5.83
N ALA A 62 -3.87 -1.53 7.06
CA ALA A 62 -2.98 -0.44 7.40
C ALA A 62 -1.49 -0.82 7.21
N GLU A 63 -1.10 -2.02 7.66
CA GLU A 63 0.25 -2.55 7.45
C GLU A 63 0.60 -2.68 5.97
N THR A 64 -0.30 -3.24 5.16
CA THR A 64 -0.12 -3.35 3.70
C THR A 64 0.05 -1.99 3.04
N MET A 65 -0.79 -1.01 3.38
CA MET A 65 -0.69 0.35 2.80
C MET A 65 0.64 1.02 3.16
N LYS A 66 1.10 0.83 4.40
CA LYS A 66 2.42 1.30 4.84
C LYS A 66 3.55 0.68 4.01
N GLU A 67 3.54 -0.64 3.82
CA GLU A 67 4.57 -1.32 3.02
C GLU A 67 4.59 -0.85 1.56
N VAL A 68 3.43 -0.67 0.95
CA VAL A 68 3.30 -0.14 -0.42
C VAL A 68 3.88 1.26 -0.49
N ARG A 69 3.54 2.13 0.47
CA ARG A 69 4.07 3.49 0.54
C ARG A 69 5.60 3.51 0.64
N GLU A 70 6.16 2.66 1.50
CA GLU A 70 7.62 2.54 1.66
C GLU A 70 8.32 2.03 0.40
N LYS A 71 7.73 1.04 -0.29
CA LYS A 71 8.28 0.53 -1.55
C LYS A 71 8.22 1.60 -2.66
N LEU A 72 7.12 2.34 -2.78
CA LEU A 72 6.99 3.45 -3.72
C LEU A 72 7.98 4.58 -3.41
N GLY A 73 8.19 4.90 -2.14
CA GLY A 73 9.22 5.86 -1.70
C GLY A 73 10.62 5.45 -2.16
N LYS A 74 10.99 4.18 -2.02
CA LYS A 74 12.27 3.65 -2.52
C LYS A 74 12.40 3.73 -4.05
N ILE A 75 11.30 3.57 -4.79
CA ILE A 75 11.28 3.72 -6.25
C ILE A 75 11.54 5.18 -6.62
N LEU A 76 10.95 6.12 -5.90
CA LEU A 76 11.18 7.56 -6.08
C LEU A 76 12.63 7.95 -5.80
N GLU A 77 13.22 7.49 -4.70
CA GLU A 77 14.61 7.79 -4.38
C GLU A 77 15.58 7.32 -5.47
N LYS A 78 15.31 6.14 -6.06
CA LYS A 78 16.16 5.55 -7.10
C LYS A 78 15.92 6.13 -8.49
N ASN A 79 14.71 6.61 -8.79
CA ASN A 79 14.28 6.99 -10.15
C ASN A 79 13.73 8.43 -10.25
N GLY A 80 13.90 9.26 -9.23
CA GLY A 80 13.28 10.57 -9.07
C GLY A 80 13.69 11.64 -10.09
N LYS A 81 14.52 11.31 -11.07
CA LYS A 81 14.91 12.16 -12.20
C LYS A 81 13.77 12.43 -13.20
N TYR A 82 12.71 11.62 -13.18
CA TYR A 82 11.56 11.81 -14.06
C TYR A 82 10.48 12.61 -13.33
N GLU A 83 10.50 13.93 -13.50
CA GLU A 83 9.66 14.86 -12.73
C GLU A 83 8.15 14.54 -12.78
N LYS A 84 7.62 14.22 -13.97
CA LYS A 84 6.20 13.84 -14.12
C LYS A 84 5.84 12.55 -13.38
N VAL A 85 6.73 11.55 -13.45
CA VAL A 85 6.54 10.28 -12.73
C VAL A 85 6.63 10.52 -11.24
N LYS A 86 7.62 11.31 -10.81
CA LYS A 86 7.81 11.67 -9.41
C LYS A 86 6.54 12.29 -8.81
N GLY A 87 6.01 13.33 -9.43
CA GLY A 87 4.80 14.00 -8.95
C GLY A 87 3.60 13.07 -8.84
N LYS A 88 3.39 12.19 -9.83
CA LYS A 88 2.29 11.21 -9.80
C LYS A 88 2.44 10.16 -8.70
N VAL A 89 3.67 9.75 -8.40
CA VAL A 89 3.94 8.76 -7.35
C VAL A 89 3.84 9.39 -5.97
N GLU A 90 4.27 10.64 -5.80
CA GLU A 90 4.08 11.41 -4.57
C GLU A 90 2.58 11.63 -4.28
N GLU A 91 1.80 12.00 -5.30
CA GLU A 91 0.33 12.10 -5.22
C GLU A 91 -0.28 10.76 -4.78
N PHE A 92 0.12 9.66 -5.42
CA PHE A 92 -0.38 8.32 -5.11
C PHE A 92 0.01 7.86 -3.70
N ILE A 93 1.24 8.15 -3.25
CA ILE A 93 1.70 7.92 -1.87
C ILE A 93 0.81 8.66 -0.86
N GLY A 94 0.40 9.90 -1.18
CA GLY A 94 -0.53 10.68 -0.37
C GLY A 94 -1.89 10.01 -0.22
N GLU A 95 -2.45 9.51 -1.33
CA GLU A 95 -3.73 8.78 -1.29
C GLU A 95 -3.64 7.46 -0.51
N ILE A 96 -2.54 6.70 -0.67
CA ILE A 96 -2.29 5.48 0.12
C ILE A 96 -2.20 5.82 1.61
N GLY A 97 -1.59 6.95 1.96
CA GLY A 97 -1.52 7.43 3.34
C GLY A 97 -2.90 7.61 3.98
N LYS A 98 -3.87 8.17 3.25
CA LYS A 98 -5.25 8.33 3.74
C LYS A 98 -5.93 6.98 4.00
N ILE A 99 -5.66 5.97 3.15
CA ILE A 99 -6.20 4.62 3.33
C ILE A 99 -5.57 3.95 4.55
N GLU A 100 -4.26 4.09 4.75
CA GLU A 100 -3.57 3.62 5.95
C GLU A 100 -4.19 4.21 7.23
N GLU A 101 -4.40 5.53 7.25
CA GLU A 101 -4.98 6.23 8.40
C GLU A 101 -6.43 5.81 8.65
N GLY A 102 -7.25 5.72 7.60
CA GLY A 102 -8.63 5.24 7.69
C GLY A 102 -8.70 3.81 8.25
N ALA A 103 -7.81 2.93 7.78
CA ALA A 103 -7.73 1.56 8.27
C ALA A 103 -7.30 1.50 9.75
N LYS A 104 -6.33 2.31 10.18
CA LYS A 104 -5.97 2.42 11.60
C LYS A 104 -7.15 2.91 12.46
N SER A 105 -7.89 3.90 11.97
CA SER A 105 -9.07 4.41 12.67
C SER A 105 -10.08 3.29 12.93
N VAL A 106 -10.45 2.53 11.89
CA VAL A 106 -11.36 1.39 12.04
C VAL A 106 -10.80 0.32 12.97
N ALA A 107 -9.52 -0.03 12.84
CA ALA A 107 -8.86 -1.01 13.69
C ALA A 107 -8.94 -0.64 15.18
N THR A 108 -8.73 0.64 15.51
CA THR A 108 -8.83 1.15 16.89
C THR A 108 -10.28 1.29 17.38
N GLY A 109 -11.25 1.39 16.48
CA GLY A 109 -12.69 1.41 16.82
C GLY A 109 -13.29 0.02 17.02
N ALA A 110 -12.74 -1.00 16.35
CA ALA A 110 -13.21 -2.38 16.38
C ALA A 110 -12.46 -3.22 17.42
N ILE A 111 -12.53 -2.79 18.69
CA ILE A 111 -11.89 -3.48 19.82
C ILE A 111 -12.95 -4.29 20.59
N GLY A 112 -12.59 -5.53 20.97
CA GLY A 112 -13.39 -6.39 21.84
C GLY A 112 -13.91 -7.66 21.16
N ASP A 113 -14.27 -8.65 21.97
CA ASP A 113 -14.73 -9.97 21.49
C ASP A 113 -16.24 -10.06 21.28
N VAL A 114 -16.95 -8.94 21.39
CA VAL A 114 -18.39 -8.89 21.16
C VAL A 114 -18.67 -9.04 19.67
N GLU A 115 -19.61 -9.92 19.34
CA GLU A 115 -20.13 -10.11 17.98
C GLU A 115 -20.77 -8.82 17.45
N ILE A 116 -20.64 -8.57 16.14
CA ILE A 116 -21.21 -7.38 15.48
C ILE A 116 -22.73 -7.36 15.61
N GLY A 117 -23.37 -8.53 15.54
CA GLY A 117 -24.82 -8.69 15.66
C GLY A 117 -25.35 -8.79 17.09
N ASN A 118 -24.52 -8.60 18.11
CA ASN A 118 -24.96 -8.77 19.49
C ASN A 118 -25.94 -7.65 19.89
N ALA A 119 -27.23 -7.99 19.94
CA ALA A 119 -28.28 -7.17 20.51
C ALA A 119 -28.81 -7.82 21.80
N VAL A 120 -28.80 -7.06 22.89
CA VAL A 120 -29.42 -7.49 24.15
C VAL A 120 -30.93 -7.44 23.97
N LYS A 121 -31.64 -8.55 24.22
CA LYS A 121 -33.10 -8.58 24.13
C LYS A 121 -33.70 -7.56 25.10
N ASN A 122 -34.59 -6.72 24.59
CA ASN A 122 -35.29 -5.66 25.34
C ASN A 122 -34.42 -4.49 25.81
N GLU A 123 -33.27 -4.26 25.18
CA GLU A 123 -32.50 -3.03 25.34
C GLU A 123 -32.27 -2.35 23.97
N ASP A 124 -32.30 -1.03 23.95
CA ASP A 124 -31.97 -0.26 22.76
C ASP A 124 -30.46 -0.39 22.46
N ALA A 125 -30.12 -0.49 21.18
CA ALA A 125 -28.72 -0.51 20.76
C ALA A 125 -28.03 0.81 21.15
N VAL A 126 -27.07 0.75 22.06
CA VAL A 126 -26.25 1.91 22.43
C VAL A 126 -25.21 2.13 21.32
N SER A 127 -25.23 3.31 20.69
CA SER A 127 -24.20 3.71 19.72
C SER A 127 -22.81 3.58 20.36
N GLY A 128 -21.90 2.88 19.67
CA GLY A 128 -20.49 2.88 20.05
C GLY A 128 -19.97 4.31 20.15
N LYS A 129 -19.14 4.60 21.18
CA LYS A 129 -18.53 5.92 21.35
C LYS A 129 -17.65 6.22 20.13
N SER A 130 -18.20 6.98 19.18
CA SER A 130 -17.45 7.52 18.06
C SER A 130 -16.42 8.50 18.61
N ARG A 131 -15.12 8.20 18.48
CA ARG A 131 -14.10 9.24 18.68
C ARG A 131 -14.21 10.17 17.47
N LYS A 132 -14.48 11.46 17.75
CA LYS A 132 -14.55 12.51 16.73
C LYS A 132 -13.34 12.44 15.79
N CYS A 133 -13.63 12.37 14.50
CA CYS A 133 -12.70 12.59 13.41
C CYS A 133 -12.01 13.96 13.52
#